data_AF-A0AAX3ED97-F1
#
_entry.id   AF-A0AAX3ED97-F1
#
_cell.length_a   1.000
_cell.length_b   1.000
_cell.length_c   1.000
_cell.angle_alpha   90.00
_cell.angle_beta   90.00
_cell.angle_gamma   90.00
#
_symmetry.space_group_name_H-M   'P 1'
#
loop_
_entity.id
_entity.type
_entity.pdbx_description
1 polymer ?
#
loop_
_entity_poly.entity_id
_entity_poly.type
_entity_poly.pdbx_seq_one_letter_code
_entity_poly.pdbx_strand_id
1 'polypeptide(L)'
;MENNTNIVRDTFLPIILVLLLIGIAVGMTVIGLTIFTSTIEKAREYGVLKAIGVSNRQLYTVVVEQAVTAAVLGYLLGAGLALATSAAAGSLVPEFITEIRWLDAAWIFAVTLGMAVVSSLLPVRRLARIDPAEVFRA
;
A
#
# COMPACT_ATOMS: atom_id res chain seq x y z
N MET A 1 23.19 23.51 -24.25
CA MET A 1 22.72 22.13 -23.97
C MET A 1 21.55 22.09 -22.97
N GLU A 2 21.10 23.22 -22.41
CA GLU A 2 19.93 23.30 -21.49
C GLU A 2 18.58 22.97 -22.14
N ASN A 3 18.44 23.10 -23.46
CA ASN A 3 17.15 22.86 -24.14
C ASN A 3 16.75 21.37 -24.17
N ASN A 4 17.71 20.45 -24.27
CA ASN A 4 17.41 19.01 -24.40
C ASN A 4 16.93 18.41 -23.07
N THR A 5 17.43 18.89 -21.94
CA THR A 5 17.00 18.41 -20.61
C THR A 5 15.59 18.88 -20.26
N ASN A 6 15.19 20.07 -20.72
CA ASN A 6 13.83 20.60 -20.53
C ASN A 6 12.82 19.85 -21.39
N ILE A 7 13.14 19.51 -22.64
CA ILE A 7 12.27 18.71 -23.51
C ILE A 7 12.03 17.31 -22.94
N VAL A 8 13.10 16.65 -22.44
CA VAL A 8 12.96 15.34 -21.79
C VAL A 8 12.14 15.46 -20.50
N ARG A 9 12.35 16.50 -19.68
CA ARG A 9 11.55 16.69 -18.46
C ARG A 9 10.09 16.97 -18.76
N ASP A 10 9.78 17.89 -19.65
CA ASP A 10 8.40 18.28 -19.97
C ASP A 10 7.63 17.20 -20.72
N THR A 11 8.33 16.30 -21.44
CA THR A 11 7.69 15.15 -22.10
C THR A 11 7.56 13.94 -21.17
N PHE A 12 8.61 13.58 -20.44
CA PHE A 12 8.66 12.33 -19.67
C PHE A 12 8.12 12.46 -18.24
N LEU A 13 8.36 13.59 -17.53
CA LEU A 13 7.85 13.77 -16.17
C LEU A 13 6.32 13.65 -16.06
N PRO A 14 5.51 14.31 -16.91
CA PRO A 14 4.06 14.19 -16.76
C PRO A 14 3.57 12.76 -17.02
N ILE A 15 4.17 12.03 -17.96
CA ILE A 15 3.81 10.63 -18.25
C ILE A 15 4.13 9.74 -17.03
N ILE A 16 5.34 9.84 -16.49
CA ILE A 16 5.75 9.06 -15.32
C ILE A 16 4.87 9.41 -14.11
N LEU A 17 4.53 10.69 -13.93
CA LEU A 17 3.68 11.15 -12.84
C LEU A 17 2.26 10.54 -12.96
N VAL A 18 1.68 10.53 -14.16
CA VAL A 18 0.37 9.88 -14.38
C VAL A 18 0.43 8.38 -14.11
N LEU A 19 1.47 7.68 -14.59
CA LEU A 19 1.66 6.26 -14.30
C LEU A 19 1.81 5.98 -12.81
N LEU A 20 2.55 6.84 -12.10
CA LEU A 20 2.75 6.77 -10.66
C LEU A 20 1.41 6.95 -9.92
N LEU A 21 0.60 7.95 -10.31
CA LEU A 21 -0.73 8.18 -9.73
C LEU A 21 -1.67 7.00 -9.96
N ILE A 22 -1.66 6.41 -11.15
CA ILE A 22 -2.45 5.21 -11.46
C ILE A 22 -1.98 4.05 -10.59
N GLY A 23 -0.67 3.82 -10.48
CA GLY A 23 -0.10 2.78 -9.62
C GLY A 23 -0.50 2.95 -8.16
N ILE A 24 -0.49 4.19 -7.65
CA ILE A 24 -0.97 4.53 -6.31
C ILE A 24 -2.46 4.18 -6.16
N ALA A 25 -3.30 4.58 -7.11
CA ALA A 25 -4.74 4.32 -7.07
C ALA A 25 -5.07 2.82 -7.10
N VAL A 26 -4.40 2.06 -7.97
CA VAL A 26 -4.56 0.60 -8.07
C VAL A 26 -4.06 -0.06 -6.79
N GLY A 27 -2.88 0.30 -6.29
CA GLY A 27 -2.34 -0.23 -5.05
C GLY A 27 -3.26 0.00 -3.85
N MET A 28 -3.81 1.20 -3.71
CA MET A 28 -4.79 1.51 -2.68
C MET A 28 -6.04 0.63 -2.78
N THR A 29 -6.54 0.41 -4.00
CA THR A 29 -7.73 -0.41 -4.26
C THR A 29 -7.48 -1.88 -3.92
N VAL A 30 -6.35 -2.44 -4.32
CA VAL A 30 -5.97 -3.83 -4.04
C VAL A 30 -5.85 -4.04 -2.54
N ILE A 31 -5.12 -3.19 -1.83
CA ILE A 31 -4.97 -3.29 -0.36
C ILE A 31 -6.35 -3.21 0.32
N GLY A 32 -7.18 -2.23 -0.06
CA GLY A 32 -8.50 -2.05 0.52
C GLY A 32 -9.40 -3.27 0.30
N LEU A 33 -9.37 -3.86 -0.91
CA LEU A 33 -10.13 -5.07 -1.23
C LEU A 33 -9.62 -6.29 -0.47
N THR A 34 -8.31 -6.49 -0.38
CA THR A 34 -7.73 -7.62 0.38
C THR A 34 -8.11 -7.56 1.85
N ILE A 35 -8.00 -6.39 2.47
CA ILE A 35 -8.39 -6.19 3.88
C ILE A 35 -9.90 -6.42 4.05
N PHE A 36 -10.72 -5.92 3.12
CA PHE A 36 -12.16 -6.13 3.14
C PHE A 36 -12.53 -7.61 3.08
N THR A 37 -11.93 -8.36 2.16
CA THR A 37 -12.15 -9.81 2.03
C THR A 37 -11.72 -10.54 3.30
N SER A 38 -10.51 -10.28 3.79
CA SER A 38 -10.00 -10.91 5.02
C SER A 38 -10.89 -10.61 6.24
N THR A 39 -11.44 -9.41 6.31
CA THR A 39 -12.40 -9.00 7.35
C THR A 39 -13.68 -9.83 7.29
N ILE A 40 -14.27 -9.96 6.11
CA ILE A 40 -15.52 -10.69 5.90
C ILE A 40 -15.34 -12.17 6.25
N GLU A 41 -14.22 -12.77 5.81
CA GLU A 41 -13.88 -14.17 6.14
C GLU A 41 -13.76 -14.39 7.65
N LYS A 42 -13.27 -13.39 8.39
CA LYS A 42 -13.09 -13.44 9.85
C LYS A 42 -14.20 -12.76 10.65
N ALA A 43 -15.31 -12.37 10.02
CA ALA A 43 -16.39 -11.63 10.68
C ALA A 43 -16.98 -12.39 11.89
N ARG A 44 -17.09 -13.72 11.80
CA ARG A 44 -17.55 -14.58 12.92
C ARG A 44 -16.57 -14.55 14.10
N GLU A 45 -15.26 -14.60 13.85
CA GLU A 45 -14.23 -14.50 14.90
C GLU A 45 -14.31 -13.14 15.61
N TYR A 46 -14.47 -12.07 14.83
CA TYR A 46 -14.66 -10.72 15.37
C TYR A 46 -15.94 -10.57 16.19
N GLY A 47 -17.03 -11.24 15.78
CA GLY A 47 -18.27 -11.31 16.56
C GLY A 47 -18.09 -11.99 17.92
N VAL A 48 -17.32 -13.08 17.98
CA VAL A 48 -16.98 -13.78 19.24
C VAL A 48 -16.11 -12.90 20.13
N LEU A 49 -15.08 -12.24 19.57
CA LEU A 49 -14.22 -11.30 20.29
C LEU A 49 -15.03 -10.15 20.90
N LYS A 50 -15.99 -9.60 20.15
CA LYS A 50 -16.87 -8.54 20.65
C LYS A 50 -17.80 -9.03 21.77
N ALA A 51 -18.24 -10.30 21.71
CA ALA A 51 -19.06 -10.91 22.76
C ALA A 51 -18.31 -11.12 24.08
N ILE A 52 -17.00 -11.36 24.04
CA ILE A 52 -16.14 -11.42 25.24
C ILE A 52 -15.65 -10.04 25.71
N GLY A 53 -16.12 -8.96 25.10
CA GLY A 53 -15.88 -7.59 25.56
C GLY A 53 -14.75 -6.83 24.84
N VAL A 54 -14.24 -7.32 23.71
CA VAL A 54 -13.23 -6.59 22.92
C VAL A 54 -13.82 -5.30 22.36
N SER A 55 -13.09 -4.20 22.56
CA SER A 55 -13.50 -2.88 22.10
C SER A 55 -13.29 -2.72 20.58
N ASN A 56 -14.13 -1.89 19.94
CA ASN A 56 -13.96 -1.56 18.51
C ASN A 56 -12.56 -1.00 18.19
N ARG A 57 -11.89 -0.36 19.16
CA ARG A 57 -10.54 0.18 18.99
C ARG A 57 -9.48 -0.91 18.82
N GLN A 58 -9.63 -2.05 19.51
CA GLN A 58 -8.71 -3.18 19.36
C GLN A 58 -8.90 -3.85 17.99
N LEU A 59 -10.15 -3.97 17.51
CA LEU A 59 -10.44 -4.39 16.14
C LEU A 59 -9.77 -3.50 15.10
N TYR A 60 -9.80 -2.19 15.29
CA TYR A 60 -9.10 -1.25 14.41
C TYR A 60 -7.60 -1.46 14.40
N THR A 61 -6.98 -1.68 15.56
CA THR A 61 -5.54 -1.95 15.65
C THR A 61 -5.15 -3.21 14.86
N VAL A 62 -5.92 -4.29 14.98
CA VAL A 62 -5.64 -5.54 14.25
C VAL A 62 -5.67 -5.32 12.74
N VAL A 63 -6.68 -4.61 12.22
CA VAL A 63 -6.79 -4.34 10.78
C VAL A 63 -5.67 -3.44 10.28
N VAL A 64 -5.30 -2.40 11.06
CA VAL A 64 -4.18 -1.52 10.71
C VAL A 64 -2.86 -2.30 10.74
N GLU A 65 -2.64 -3.19 11.71
CA GLU A 65 -1.44 -4.04 11.75
C GLU A 65 -1.35 -4.97 10.52
N GLN A 66 -2.46 -5.55 10.08
CA GLN A 66 -2.49 -6.35 8.86
C GLN A 66 -2.12 -5.50 7.63
N ALA A 67 -2.68 -4.30 7.52
CA ALA A 67 -2.39 -3.37 6.43
C ALA A 67 -0.92 -2.95 6.42
N VAL A 68 -0.38 -2.58 7.58
CA VAL A 68 1.03 -2.19 7.75
C VAL A 68 1.96 -3.35 7.44
N THR A 69 1.65 -4.56 7.89
CA THR A 69 2.45 -5.76 7.60
C THR A 69 2.48 -6.04 6.11
N ALA A 70 1.32 -6.00 5.44
CA ALA A 70 1.24 -6.17 3.98
C ALA A 70 2.03 -5.08 3.23
N ALA A 71 1.96 -3.83 3.69
CA ALA A 71 2.69 -2.71 3.11
C ALA A 71 4.21 -2.83 3.25
N VAL A 72 4.68 -3.23 4.44
CA VAL A 72 6.11 -3.45 4.71
C VAL A 72 6.64 -4.59 3.84
N LEU A 73 5.94 -5.72 3.79
CA LEU A 73 6.35 -6.86 2.96
C LEU A 73 6.35 -6.49 1.46
N GLY A 74 5.31 -5.80 1.00
CA GLY A 74 5.21 -5.32 -0.38
C GLY A 74 6.34 -4.35 -0.73
N TYR A 75 6.67 -3.42 0.16
CA TYR A 75 7.78 -2.48 -0.03
C TYR A 75 9.13 -3.20 -0.08
N LEU A 76 9.40 -4.12 0.84
CA LEU A 76 10.67 -4.86 0.86
C LEU A 76 10.87 -5.66 -0.43
N LEU A 77 9.83 -6.35 -0.91
CA LEU A 77 9.86 -7.06 -2.17
C LEU A 77 10.03 -6.12 -3.37
N GLY A 78 9.28 -5.01 -3.40
CA GLY A 78 9.38 -4.00 -4.46
C GLY A 78 10.75 -3.34 -4.52
N ALA A 79 11.30 -2.96 -3.38
CA ALA A 79 12.64 -2.38 -3.27
C ALA A 79 13.72 -3.39 -3.71
N GLY A 80 13.59 -4.65 -3.29
CA GLY A 80 14.49 -5.72 -3.74
C GLY A 80 14.46 -5.93 -5.26
N LEU A 81 13.26 -5.94 -5.86
CA LEU A 81 13.11 -6.02 -7.31
C LEU A 81 13.69 -4.78 -8.01
N ALA A 82 13.44 -3.58 -7.51
CA ALA A 82 13.99 -2.35 -8.07
C ALA A 82 15.53 -2.36 -8.07
N LEU A 83 16.15 -2.81 -6.98
CA LEU A 83 17.59 -2.98 -6.88
C LEU A 83 18.10 -4.01 -7.89
N ALA A 84 17.46 -5.18 -7.97
CA ALA A 84 17.84 -6.23 -8.92
C ALA A 84 17.73 -5.75 -10.38
N THR A 85 16.65 -5.04 -10.73
CA THR A 85 16.46 -4.47 -12.06
C THR A 85 17.46 -3.37 -12.35
N SER A 86 17.80 -2.51 -11.39
CA SER A 86 18.83 -1.48 -11.57
C SER A 86 20.21 -2.08 -11.85
N ALA A 87 20.57 -3.16 -11.15
CA ALA A 87 21.83 -3.88 -11.36
C ALA A 87 21.88 -4.55 -12.75
N ALA A 88 20.76 -5.15 -13.18
CA ALA A 88 20.65 -5.74 -14.51
C ALA A 88 20.62 -4.68 -15.64
N ALA A 89 20.02 -3.52 -15.40
CA ALA A 89 19.99 -2.42 -16.36
C ALA A 89 21.38 -1.81 -16.56
N GLY A 90 22.15 -1.65 -15.49
CA GLY A 90 23.52 -1.11 -15.55
C GLY A 90 24.50 -2.00 -16.33
N SER A 91 24.25 -3.32 -16.39
CA SER A 91 25.07 -4.23 -17.21
C SER A 91 24.69 -4.24 -18.70
N LEU A 92 23.43 -3.91 -19.02
CA LEU A 92 22.91 -3.87 -20.39
C LEU A 92 23.09 -2.50 -21.06
N VAL A 93 23.00 -1.42 -20.28
CA VAL A 93 23.10 -0.03 -20.77
C VAL A 93 24.00 0.78 -19.83
N PRO A 94 25.31 0.93 -20.15
CA PRO A 94 26.29 1.60 -19.29
C PRO A 94 25.98 3.09 -18.98
N GLU A 95 25.08 3.70 -19.75
CA GLU A 95 24.66 5.10 -19.58
C GLU A 95 23.53 5.28 -18.53
N PHE A 96 22.88 4.20 -18.08
CA PHE A 96 21.85 4.23 -17.05
C PHE A 96 22.47 4.22 -15.65
N ILE A 97 22.91 5.40 -15.17
CA ILE A 97 23.30 5.57 -13.77
C ILE A 97 22.02 5.79 -12.96
N THR A 98 21.54 4.73 -12.30
CA THR A 98 20.43 4.84 -11.34
C THR A 98 20.99 5.18 -9.96
N GLU A 99 20.98 6.46 -9.60
CA GLU A 99 21.33 6.87 -8.23
C GLU A 99 20.12 6.68 -7.30
N ILE A 100 20.08 5.54 -6.61
CA ILE A 100 19.09 5.32 -5.55
C ILE A 100 19.57 6.04 -4.29
N ARG A 101 19.00 7.21 -4.03
CA ARG A 101 19.28 7.96 -2.81
C ARG A 101 18.49 7.35 -1.66
N TRP A 102 19.14 7.16 -0.52
CA TRP A 102 18.50 6.66 0.71
C TRP A 102 17.29 7.51 1.13
N LEU A 103 17.35 8.82 0.85
CA LEU A 103 16.25 9.74 1.14
C LEU A 103 15.00 9.43 0.31
N ASP A 104 15.17 9.08 -0.96
CA ASP A 104 14.06 8.77 -1.87
C ASP A 104 13.42 7.43 -1.49
N ALA A 105 14.24 6.44 -1.12
CA ALA A 105 13.76 5.16 -0.58
C ALA A 105 12.95 5.36 0.72
N ALA A 106 13.45 6.16 1.66
CA ALA A 106 12.72 6.48 2.88
C ALA A 106 11.40 7.22 2.60
N TRP A 107 11.38 8.11 1.61
CA TRP A 107 10.19 8.84 1.20
C TRP A 107 9.14 7.91 0.59
N ILE A 108 9.55 7.01 -0.31
CA ILE A 108 8.66 6.00 -0.91
C ILE A 108 8.09 5.10 0.18
N PHE A 109 8.92 4.64 1.13
CA PHE A 109 8.46 3.85 2.26
C PHE A 109 7.39 4.57 3.09
N ALA A 110 7.62 5.86 3.41
CA ALA A 110 6.65 6.67 4.14
C ALA A 110 5.33 6.83 3.37
N VAL A 111 5.39 7.05 2.05
CA VAL A 111 4.21 7.12 1.19
C VAL A 111 3.47 5.78 1.16
N THR A 112 4.17 4.66 1.00
CA THR A 112 3.57 3.32 1.02
C THR A 112 2.86 3.03 2.34
N LEU A 113 3.50 3.38 3.47
CA LEU A 113 2.90 3.20 4.79
C LEU A 113 1.65 4.09 4.95
N GLY A 114 1.74 5.35 4.53
CA GLY A 114 0.62 6.29 4.56
C GLY A 114 -0.56 5.81 3.71
N MET A 115 -0.29 5.32 2.50
CA MET A 115 -1.30 4.72 1.63
C MET A 115 -1.98 3.51 2.28
N ALA A 116 -1.20 2.61 2.89
CA ALA A 116 -1.76 1.42 3.54
C ALA A 116 -2.69 1.78 4.70
N VAL A 117 -2.27 2.73 5.53
CA VAL A 117 -3.10 3.27 6.62
C VAL A 117 -4.37 3.89 6.04
N VAL A 118 -4.26 4.80 5.07
CA VAL A 118 -5.41 5.48 4.45
C VAL A 118 -6.38 4.48 3.79
N SER A 119 -5.87 3.51 3.04
CA SER A 119 -6.68 2.47 2.42
C SER A 119 -7.39 1.59 3.43
N SER A 120 -6.74 1.25 4.55
CA SER A 120 -7.34 0.42 5.60
C SER A 120 -8.47 1.13 6.36
N LEU A 121 -8.48 2.46 6.40
CA LEU A 121 -9.53 3.23 7.09
C LEU A 121 -10.93 3.04 6.47
N LEU A 122 -11.01 2.81 5.14
CA LEU A 122 -12.27 2.58 4.43
C LEU A 122 -13.00 1.29 4.88
N PRO A 123 -12.40 0.09 4.80
CA PRO A 123 -13.02 -1.13 5.30
C PRO A 123 -13.21 -1.11 6.83
N VAL A 124 -12.29 -0.50 7.57
CA VAL A 124 -12.39 -0.30 9.02
C VAL A 124 -13.66 0.45 9.45
N ARG A 125 -14.01 1.53 8.76
CA ARG A 125 -15.28 2.26 9.01
C ARG A 125 -16.51 1.39 8.71
N ARG A 126 -16.38 0.44 7.79
CA ARG A 126 -17.44 -0.51 7.43
C ARG A 126 -17.57 -1.64 8.45
N LEU A 127 -16.46 -2.14 9.02
CA LEU A 127 -16.44 -3.05 10.19
C LEU A 127 -17.23 -2.48 11.36
N ALA A 128 -17.09 -1.17 11.63
CA ALA A 128 -17.79 -0.50 12.72
C ALA A 128 -19.33 -0.57 12.60
N ARG A 129 -19.82 -0.75 11.37
CA ARG A 129 -21.25 -0.90 11.04
C ARG A 129 -21.70 -2.35 10.95
N ILE A 130 -20.80 -3.33 11.09
CA ILE A 130 -21.18 -4.73 11.23
C ILE A 130 -21.81 -4.86 12.61
N ASP A 131 -23.13 -4.84 12.62
CA ASP A 131 -23.92 -4.98 13.82
C ASP A 131 -23.77 -6.43 14.33
N PRO A 132 -23.39 -6.64 15.60
CA PRO A 132 -23.23 -7.99 16.17
C PRO A 132 -24.51 -8.83 16.05
N ALA A 133 -25.67 -8.20 15.84
CA ALA A 133 -26.94 -8.87 15.59
C ALA A 133 -27.01 -9.66 14.27
N GLU A 134 -26.23 -9.32 13.24
CA GLU A 134 -26.22 -10.09 11.97
C GLU A 134 -25.57 -11.47 12.14
N VAL A 135 -24.57 -11.59 13.02
CA VAL A 135 -23.86 -12.86 13.29
C VAL A 135 -24.75 -13.85 14.06
N PHE A 136 -25.74 -13.36 14.82
CA PHE A 136 -26.70 -14.19 15.56
C PHE A 136 -27.95 -14.59 14.77
N ARG A 137 -28.10 -14.13 13.51
CA ARG A 137 -29.24 -14.46 12.65
C ARG A 137 -28.93 -15.44 11.52
N ALA A 138 -27.69 -15.92 11.40
CA ALA A 138 -27.24 -16.88 10.38
C ALA A 138 -26.90 -18.24 10.97
#